data_AF-A0A0U5MKT6-F1
#
_entry.id   AF-A0A0U5MKT6-F1
#
_cell.length_a   1.000
_cell.length_b   1.000
_cell.length_c   1.000
_cell.angle_alpha   90.00
_cell.angle_beta   90.00
_cell.angle_gamma   90.00
#
_symmetry.space_group_name_H-M   'P 1'
#
loop_
_entity.id
_entity.type
_entity.pdbx_description
1 polymer ?
#
loop_
_entity_poly.entity_id
_entity_poly.type
_entity_poly.pdbx_seq_one_letter_code
_entity_poly.pdbx_strand_id
1 'polypeptide(L)'
;MRGLVLALLVGSVTGVAAWVWWPRGYGINPQDARQVALGYDLYNLHCASCHGHDLKGEAEWQTRKPTGELPAPPHDASGHTWHHPEDQLFAIIKHGMARFAPPGYKTAMPSFVGTLSDTEIKAVLSYIESTWPADIQERRAAMLKR
;
A
#
# COMPACT_ATOMS: atom_id res chain seq x y z
N MET A 1 -46.90 16.71 55.87
CA MET A 1 -45.56 16.07 55.96
C MET A 1 -45.04 15.89 54.55
N ARG A 2 -43.84 16.41 54.29
CA ARG A 2 -43.14 16.46 53.00
C ARG A 2 -42.42 15.13 52.73
N GLY A 3 -42.22 14.77 51.46
CA GLY A 3 -41.28 13.71 51.05
C GLY A 3 -41.77 12.93 49.81
N LEU A 4 -41.80 13.54 48.62
CA LEU A 4 -40.74 13.53 47.60
C LEU A 4 -40.56 12.16 46.89
N VAL A 5 -41.04 12.10 45.65
CA VAL A 5 -40.69 11.13 44.61
C VAL A 5 -39.22 11.36 44.20
N LEU A 6 -38.38 10.32 44.15
CA LEU A 6 -37.09 10.34 43.45
C LEU A 6 -36.83 8.92 42.92
N ALA A 7 -37.10 8.67 41.63
CA ALA A 7 -36.17 8.82 40.50
C ALA A 7 -35.31 7.57 40.27
N LEU A 8 -35.50 7.02 39.07
CA LEU A 8 -34.73 5.98 38.40
C LEU A 8 -33.22 6.15 38.58
N LEU A 9 -32.54 5.08 39.00
CA LEU A 9 -31.14 4.87 38.66
C LEU A 9 -31.07 3.75 37.61
N VAL A 10 -31.18 4.16 36.34
CA VAL A 10 -30.65 3.36 35.24
C VAL A 10 -29.14 3.33 35.44
N GLY A 11 -28.61 2.17 35.84
CA GLY A 11 -27.18 1.93 35.88
C GLY A 11 -26.62 2.03 34.47
N SER A 12 -26.03 3.17 34.13
CA SER A 12 -25.20 3.32 32.95
C SER A 12 -23.97 2.43 33.12
N VAL A 13 -23.90 1.33 32.36
CA VAL A 13 -22.65 0.59 32.15
C VAL A 13 -21.73 1.52 31.37
N THR A 14 -20.95 2.30 32.10
CA THR A 14 -19.84 3.09 31.58
C THR A 14 -18.66 2.15 31.35
N GLY A 15 -18.14 2.16 30.12
CA GLY A 15 -16.76 1.76 29.86
C GLY A 15 -16.54 0.36 29.29
N VAL A 16 -16.83 0.20 28.00
CA VAL A 16 -15.77 -0.14 27.01
C VAL A 16 -16.12 0.60 25.72
N ALA A 17 -16.03 1.93 25.73
CA ALA A 17 -15.64 2.62 24.52
C ALA A 17 -14.18 2.19 24.27
N ALA A 18 -14.03 1.01 23.67
CA ALA A 18 -12.79 0.63 23.03
C ALA A 18 -12.56 1.74 22.02
N TRP A 19 -11.63 2.60 22.36
CA TRP A 19 -10.84 3.37 21.43
C TRP A 19 -10.24 2.38 20.44
N VAL A 20 -11.05 1.90 19.51
CA VAL A 20 -10.58 1.28 18.29
C VAL A 20 -9.91 2.43 17.57
N TRP A 21 -8.66 2.69 17.94
CA TRP A 21 -7.65 3.27 17.11
C TRP A 21 -7.57 2.37 15.89
N TRP A 22 -8.53 2.52 14.98
CA TRP A 22 -8.33 2.07 13.63
C TRP A 22 -7.20 2.95 13.10
N PRO A 23 -6.04 2.40 12.73
CA PRO A 23 -5.00 3.19 12.09
C PRO A 23 -5.66 3.88 10.90
N ARG A 24 -5.68 5.22 10.90
CA ARG A 24 -6.02 5.97 9.69
C ARG A 24 -4.90 5.69 8.70
N GLY A 25 -5.15 4.82 7.72
CA GLY A 25 -4.17 4.41 6.72
C GLY A 25 -4.62 3.16 5.99
N TYR A 26 -4.05 2.88 4.82
CA TYR A 26 -4.47 1.75 3.98
C TYR A 26 -4.03 0.38 4.56
N GLY A 27 -3.33 0.38 5.70
CA GLY A 27 -2.78 -0.81 6.35
C GLY A 27 -1.43 -1.25 5.78
N ILE A 28 -0.72 -0.32 5.13
CA ILE A 28 0.67 -0.47 4.69
C ILE A 28 1.55 0.09 5.81
N ASN A 29 2.54 -0.67 6.27
CA ASN A 29 3.39 -0.28 7.39
C ASN A 29 4.83 -0.75 7.18
N PRO A 30 5.74 0.11 6.68
CA PRO A 30 7.14 -0.25 6.49
C PRO A 30 7.92 -0.48 7.80
N GLN A 31 7.34 -0.18 8.97
CA GLN A 31 7.95 -0.43 10.28
C GLN A 31 7.46 -1.74 10.94
N ASP A 32 6.45 -2.42 10.39
CA ASP A 32 6.05 -3.75 10.87
C ASP A 32 6.94 -4.83 10.23
N ALA A 33 7.90 -5.33 11.00
CA ALA A 33 8.86 -6.33 10.53
C ALA A 33 8.20 -7.62 9.99
N ARG A 34 7.04 -8.03 10.50
CA ARG A 34 6.35 -9.23 10.00
C ARG A 34 5.70 -8.96 8.66
N GLN A 35 5.08 -7.79 8.51
CA GLN A 35 4.47 -7.38 7.25
C GLN A 35 5.54 -7.19 6.16
N VAL A 36 6.68 -6.60 6.51
CA VAL A 36 7.83 -6.43 5.61
C VAL A 36 8.42 -7.77 5.19
N ALA A 37 8.61 -8.72 6.12
CA ALA A 37 9.13 -10.04 5.80
C ALA A 37 8.21 -10.82 4.83
N LEU A 38 6.90 -10.83 5.09
CA LEU A 38 5.92 -11.41 4.18
C LEU A 38 5.96 -10.71 2.80
N GLY A 39 6.06 -9.38 2.79
CA GLY A 39 6.15 -8.58 1.58
C GLY A 39 7.38 -8.90 0.74
N TYR A 40 8.53 -9.12 1.37
CA TYR A 40 9.78 -9.50 0.71
C TYR A 40 9.62 -10.82 -0.04
N ASP A 41 9.08 -11.86 0.61
CA ASP A 41 8.91 -13.18 -0.01
C ASP A 41 7.97 -13.10 -1.20
N LEU A 42 6.83 -12.42 -1.04
CA LEU A 42 5.84 -12.23 -2.10
C LEU A 42 6.38 -11.39 -3.25
N TYR A 43 7.14 -10.32 -2.96
CA TYR A 43 7.77 -9.49 -3.98
C TYR A 43 8.74 -10.30 -4.83
N ASN A 44 9.59 -11.11 -4.20
CA ASN A 44 10.54 -11.96 -4.92
C ASN A 44 9.83 -13.01 -5.78
N LEU A 45 8.71 -13.55 -5.31
CA LEU A 45 7.94 -14.54 -6.05
C LEU A 45 7.16 -13.94 -7.24
N HIS A 46 6.60 -12.74 -7.08
CA HIS A 46 5.60 -12.21 -8.01
C HIS A 46 6.02 -10.96 -8.78
N CYS A 47 6.98 -10.19 -8.28
CA CYS A 47 7.29 -8.86 -8.79
C CYS A 47 8.71 -8.76 -9.36
N ALA A 48 9.67 -9.44 -8.72
CA ALA A 48 11.09 -9.31 -9.02
C ALA A 48 11.47 -9.76 -10.45
N SER A 49 10.68 -10.63 -11.09
CA SER A 49 10.94 -11.05 -12.48
C SER A 49 10.92 -9.89 -13.47
N CYS A 50 10.20 -8.81 -13.14
CA CYS A 50 10.13 -7.60 -13.96
C CYS A 50 10.78 -6.42 -13.24
N HIS A 51 10.50 -6.23 -11.94
CA HIS A 51 11.00 -5.07 -11.18
C HIS A 51 12.40 -5.25 -10.57
N GLY A 52 13.02 -6.42 -10.77
CA GLY A 52 14.34 -6.76 -10.23
C GLY A 52 14.30 -7.18 -8.76
N HIS A 53 15.18 -8.09 -8.36
CA HIS A 53 15.29 -8.52 -6.95
C HIS A 53 15.74 -7.39 -6.01
N ASP A 54 16.44 -6.39 -6.54
CA ASP A 54 16.91 -5.19 -5.85
C ASP A 54 16.05 -3.94 -6.15
N LEU A 55 14.84 -4.15 -6.68
CA LEU A 55 13.85 -3.10 -6.96
C LEU A 55 14.28 -2.06 -8.02
N LYS A 56 15.33 -2.31 -8.80
CA LYS A 56 15.85 -1.36 -9.79
C LYS A 56 15.03 -1.23 -11.08
N GLY A 57 14.03 -2.08 -11.27
CA GLY A 57 13.28 -2.13 -12.52
C GLY A 57 14.12 -2.61 -13.69
N GLU A 58 13.57 -2.44 -14.89
CA GLU A 58 14.29 -2.70 -16.14
C GLU A 58 15.09 -1.46 -16.59
N ALA A 59 16.15 -1.67 -17.36
CA ALA A 59 16.90 -0.57 -17.97
C ALA A 59 16.01 0.26 -18.91
N GLU A 60 16.33 1.55 -19.06
CA GLU A 60 15.60 2.48 -19.92
C GLU A 60 14.08 2.52 -19.66
N TRP A 61 13.65 2.34 -18.40
CA TRP A 61 12.23 2.21 -18.01
C TRP A 61 11.31 3.38 -18.41
N GLN A 62 11.90 4.53 -18.77
CA GLN A 62 11.19 5.71 -19.25
C GLN A 62 10.99 5.73 -20.77
N THR A 63 11.63 4.83 -21.52
CA THR A 63 11.54 4.70 -22.97
C THR A 63 10.72 3.47 -23.33
N ARG A 64 9.73 3.62 -24.24
CA ARG A 64 8.92 2.48 -24.68
C ARG A 64 9.75 1.44 -25.41
N LYS A 65 9.46 0.16 -25.14
CA LYS A 65 9.99 -0.98 -25.90
C LYS A 65 9.43 -0.96 -27.33
N PRO A 66 10.06 -1.65 -28.29
CA PRO A 66 9.50 -1.83 -29.64
C PRO A 66 8.09 -2.43 -29.66
N THR A 67 7.74 -3.23 -28.65
CA THR A 67 6.40 -3.81 -28.45
C THR A 67 5.36 -2.77 -28.02
N GLY A 68 5.80 -1.63 -27.49
CA GLY A 68 5.00 -0.45 -27.17
C GLY A 68 4.69 -0.26 -25.68
N GLU A 69 4.95 -1.26 -24.82
CA GLU A 69 4.88 -1.09 -23.36
C GLU A 69 6.07 -0.26 -22.84
N LEU A 70 5.90 0.38 -21.68
CA LEU A 70 7.03 0.82 -20.88
C LEU A 70 7.63 -0.38 -20.13
N PRO A 71 8.96 -0.46 -19.97
CA PRO A 71 9.59 -1.40 -19.06
C PRO A 71 9.13 -1.19 -17.61
N ALA A 72 9.31 -2.21 -16.77
CA ALA A 72 8.95 -2.13 -15.36
C ALA A 72 9.77 -1.03 -14.66
N PRO A 73 9.12 -0.05 -14.00
CA PRO A 73 9.83 1.03 -13.32
C PRO A 73 10.56 0.53 -12.05
N PRO A 74 11.63 1.21 -11.63
CA PRO A 74 12.23 1.01 -10.33
C PRO A 74 11.24 1.32 -9.21
N HIS A 75 11.27 0.45 -8.20
CA HIS A 75 10.62 0.65 -6.91
C HIS A 75 11.59 1.09 -5.82
N ASP A 76 12.90 1.14 -6.09
CA ASP A 76 13.90 1.75 -5.23
C ASP A 76 13.85 3.30 -5.26
N ALA A 77 14.85 3.94 -4.64
CA ALA A 77 14.96 5.39 -4.56
C ALA A 77 15.17 6.11 -5.92
N SER A 78 15.56 5.38 -6.97
CA SER A 78 15.76 5.97 -8.31
C SER A 78 14.44 6.15 -9.08
N GLY A 79 13.36 5.50 -8.63
CA GLY A 79 12.02 5.61 -9.20
C GLY A 79 11.16 6.71 -8.59
N HIS A 80 9.88 6.68 -8.96
CA HIS A 80 8.89 7.64 -8.47
C HIS A 80 7.74 7.03 -7.67
N THR A 81 7.77 5.73 -7.37
CA THR A 81 6.67 5.01 -6.68
C THR A 81 6.21 5.71 -5.41
N TRP A 82 7.15 6.28 -4.64
CA TRP A 82 6.88 6.99 -3.39
C TRP A 82 5.98 8.23 -3.53
N HIS A 83 5.81 8.80 -4.73
CA HIS A 83 4.94 9.95 -4.99
C HIS A 83 3.45 9.58 -5.11
N HIS A 84 3.11 8.30 -5.19
CA HIS A 84 1.73 7.86 -5.40
C HIS A 84 1.00 7.58 -4.09
N PRO A 85 -0.28 7.93 -3.97
CA PRO A 85 -1.15 7.51 -2.88
C PRO A 85 -1.18 5.99 -2.69
N GLU A 86 -1.36 5.55 -1.43
CA GLU A 86 -1.41 4.14 -1.06
C GLU A 86 -2.53 3.36 -1.78
N ASP A 87 -3.71 3.96 -1.88
CA ASP A 87 -4.88 3.38 -2.53
C ASP A 87 -4.67 3.22 -4.04
N GLN A 88 -4.02 4.19 -4.69
CA GLN A 88 -3.64 4.10 -6.09
C GLN A 88 -2.67 2.94 -6.33
N LEU A 89 -1.59 2.85 -5.53
CA LEU A 89 -0.60 1.78 -5.65
C LEU A 89 -1.23 0.40 -5.44
N PHE A 90 -2.05 0.27 -4.40
CA PHE A 90 -2.79 -0.96 -4.14
C PHE A 90 -3.70 -1.33 -5.31
N ALA A 91 -4.47 -0.37 -5.83
CA ALA A 91 -5.41 -0.63 -6.92
C ALA A 91 -4.70 -1.07 -8.20
N ILE A 92 -3.55 -0.48 -8.52
CA ILE A 92 -2.70 -0.89 -9.66
C ILE A 92 -2.23 -2.34 -9.49
N ILE A 93 -1.73 -2.72 -8.33
CA ILE A 93 -1.32 -4.13 -8.08
C ILE A 93 -2.54 -5.05 -8.17
N LYS A 94 -3.63 -4.71 -7.48
CA LYS A 94 -4.82 -5.58 -7.42
C LYS A 94 -5.39 -5.84 -8.79
N HIS A 95 -5.59 -4.79 -9.58
CA HIS A 95 -6.38 -4.84 -10.82
C HIS A 95 -5.57 -4.72 -12.11
N GLY A 96 -4.25 -4.52 -12.01
CA GLY A 96 -3.37 -4.27 -13.14
C GLY A 96 -3.48 -2.85 -13.67
N MET A 97 -2.41 -2.39 -14.35
CA MET A 97 -2.33 -1.00 -14.84
C MET A 97 -3.33 -0.73 -15.98
N ALA A 98 -3.66 -1.75 -16.78
CA ALA A 98 -4.56 -1.61 -17.92
C ALA A 98 -5.94 -1.06 -17.54
N ARG A 99 -6.42 -1.33 -16.32
CA ARG A 99 -7.72 -0.84 -15.81
C ARG A 99 -7.75 0.68 -15.63
N PHE A 100 -6.61 1.31 -15.39
CA PHE A 100 -6.50 2.74 -15.07
C PHE A 100 -5.90 3.56 -16.23
N ALA A 101 -5.52 2.90 -17.32
CA ALA A 101 -4.88 3.55 -18.45
C ALA A 101 -5.90 3.92 -19.55
N PRO A 102 -5.59 4.91 -20.41
CA PRO A 102 -6.43 5.24 -21.55
C PRO A 102 -6.63 4.05 -22.50
N PRO A 103 -7.73 4.03 -23.29
CA PRO A 103 -7.94 3.00 -24.29
C PRO A 103 -6.73 2.83 -25.22
N GLY A 104 -6.30 1.58 -25.42
CA GLY A 104 -5.15 1.24 -26.27
C GLY A 104 -3.78 1.39 -25.61
N TYR A 105 -3.69 1.80 -24.34
CA TYR A 105 -2.41 1.82 -23.62
C TYR A 105 -1.88 0.40 -23.40
N LYS A 106 -0.64 0.15 -23.84
CA LYS A 106 0.04 -1.13 -23.66
C LYS A 106 0.81 -1.16 -22.34
N THR A 107 0.59 -2.19 -21.54
CA THR A 107 1.30 -2.43 -20.27
C THR A 107 1.46 -3.92 -20.01
N ALA A 108 2.61 -4.29 -19.43
CA ALA A 108 2.90 -5.65 -18.98
C ALA A 108 2.53 -5.88 -17.51
N MET A 109 2.10 -4.85 -16.76
CA MET A 109 1.78 -4.96 -15.33
C MET A 109 0.43 -5.69 -15.15
N PRO A 110 0.42 -6.94 -14.64
CA PRO A 110 -0.78 -7.78 -14.62
C PRO A 110 -1.69 -7.43 -13.45
N SER A 111 -2.90 -8.00 -13.47
CA SER A 111 -3.82 -8.03 -12.34
C SER A 111 -3.46 -9.17 -11.39
N PHE A 112 -3.54 -8.93 -10.09
CA PHE A 112 -3.32 -9.94 -9.05
C PHE A 112 -4.63 -10.42 -8.37
N VAL A 113 -5.81 -10.07 -8.91
CA VAL A 113 -7.09 -10.66 -8.47
C VAL A 113 -7.01 -12.18 -8.52
N GLY A 114 -7.33 -12.84 -7.40
CA GLY A 114 -7.28 -14.30 -7.27
C GLY A 114 -5.87 -14.89 -7.10
N THR A 115 -4.82 -14.06 -7.16
CA THR A 115 -3.42 -14.47 -6.91
C THR A 115 -2.94 -13.97 -5.55
N LEU A 116 -3.18 -12.69 -5.24
CA LEU A 116 -2.83 -12.08 -3.95
C LEU A 116 -4.09 -11.55 -3.25
N SER A 117 -4.19 -11.84 -1.96
CA SER A 117 -5.13 -11.21 -1.04
C SER A 117 -4.76 -9.74 -0.79
N ASP A 118 -5.70 -9.00 -0.22
CA ASP A 118 -5.48 -7.58 0.07
C ASP A 118 -4.39 -7.37 1.13
N THR A 119 -4.30 -8.27 2.11
CA THR A 119 -3.25 -8.26 3.13
C THR A 119 -1.88 -8.50 2.50
N GLU A 120 -1.78 -9.43 1.55
CA GLU A 120 -0.53 -9.74 0.85
C GLU A 120 -0.06 -8.59 -0.04
N ILE A 121 -0.98 -7.91 -0.75
CA ILE A 121 -0.62 -6.72 -1.54
C ILE A 121 -0.10 -5.59 -0.63
N LYS A 122 -0.76 -5.37 0.52
CA LYS A 122 -0.28 -4.40 1.51
C LYS A 122 1.08 -4.78 2.08
N ALA A 123 1.34 -6.07 2.26
CA ALA A 123 2.65 -6.57 2.68
C ALA A 123 3.73 -6.27 1.64
N VAL A 124 3.47 -6.55 0.35
CA VAL A 124 4.38 -6.20 -0.76
C VAL A 124 4.69 -4.70 -0.77
N LEU A 125 3.66 -3.85 -0.65
CA LEU A 125 3.87 -2.40 -0.58
C LEU A 125 4.70 -2.02 0.65
N SER A 126 4.41 -2.58 1.82
CA SER A 126 5.18 -2.31 3.05
C SER A 126 6.66 -2.67 2.90
N TYR A 127 6.96 -3.78 2.21
CA TYR A 127 8.33 -4.13 1.87
C TYR A 127 8.98 -3.09 0.95
N ILE A 128 8.34 -2.72 -0.15
CA ILE A 128 8.86 -1.70 -1.07
C ILE A 128 9.17 -0.40 -0.30
N GLU A 129 8.23 0.08 0.51
CA GLU A 129 8.41 1.32 1.28
C GLU A 129 9.54 1.23 2.31
N SER A 130 9.77 0.04 2.89
CA SER A 130 10.83 -0.18 3.88
C SER A 130 12.25 -0.05 3.31
N THR A 131 12.40 -0.20 1.98
CA THR A 131 13.71 -0.11 1.31
C THR A 131 14.15 1.32 1.03
N TRP A 132 13.26 2.30 1.15
CA TRP A 132 13.59 3.67 0.82
C TRP A 132 14.47 4.32 1.89
N PRO A 133 15.41 5.20 1.49
CA PRO A 133 16.13 6.07 2.41
C PRO A 133 15.20 6.87 3.32
N ALA A 134 15.70 7.22 4.52
CA ALA A 134 14.92 7.92 5.54
C ALA A 134 14.30 9.24 5.02
N ASP A 135 15.01 10.00 4.19
CA ASP A 135 14.50 11.26 3.64
C ASP A 135 13.33 11.05 2.67
N ILE A 136 13.30 9.94 1.92
CA ILE A 136 12.16 9.57 1.06
C ILE A 136 10.97 9.11 1.92
N GLN A 137 11.21 8.31 2.96
CA GLN A 137 10.16 7.88 3.89
C GLN A 137 9.50 9.08 4.57
N GLU A 138 10.29 10.07 5.01
CA GLU A 138 9.79 11.31 5.61
C GLU A 138 8.93 12.12 4.64
N ARG A 139 9.40 12.32 3.39
CA ARG A 139 8.65 13.04 2.35
C ARG A 139 7.34 12.36 2.02
N ARG A 140 7.33 11.03 1.89
CA ARG A 140 6.11 10.26 1.67
C ARG A 140 5.14 10.39 2.84
N ALA A 141 5.62 10.24 4.07
CA ALA A 141 4.78 10.40 5.25
C ALA A 141 4.18 11.81 5.35
N ALA A 142 4.89 12.85 4.90
CA ALA A 142 4.37 14.21 4.83
C ALA A 142 3.32 14.38 3.72
N MET A 143 3.45 13.66 2.60
CA MET A 143 2.49 13.66 1.50
C MET A 143 1.17 12.97 1.90
N LEU A 144 1.24 11.81 2.57
CA LEU A 144 0.07 11.01 2.96
C LEU A 144 -0.80 11.64 4.07
N LYS A 145 -0.29 12.67 4.76
CA LYS A 145 -1.03 13.41 5.80
C LYS A 145 -1.92 14.52 5.26
N ARG A 146 -1.81 14.86 3.98
CA ARG A 146 -2.53 15.95 3.33
C ARG A 146 -3.88 15.48 2.81
#